data_AF-A0A924YPI1-F1
#
_entry.id   AF-A0A924YPI1-F1
#
_cell.length_a   1.000
_cell.length_b   1.000
_cell.length_c   1.000
_cell.angle_alpha   90.00
_cell.angle_beta   90.00
_cell.angle_gamma   90.00
#
_symmetry.space_group_name_H-M   'P 1'
#
loop_
_entity.id
_entity.type
_entity.pdbx_description
1 polymer ?
#
loop_
_entity_poly.entity_id
_entity_poly.type
_entity_poly.pdbx_seq_one_letter_code
_entity_poly.pdbx_strand_id
1 'polypeptide(L)'
;MGSFWKKWTAAKSGSQSRPTRRGRIDKPAAAQIEQFEGRCLPSISSLVSLSPGSTTDRTLTITATAGETLTIGVNAAQQVTINGGIIGSAVSAADVAKLIVNGGTGNNRIDLTLVTATNFSNLNDIRVDGGAGNDRIIGSLLADSLSGGNGNDTITGQGGNDTILAGTGNDSVQGGDGADSLEGGTGNDNLQGGNESDSLNGGTGNDVLTGESGNDSLTGGLGNDIAAGGAGDDQLTGDDGNDNLVGGDGNDTMTGGFGNDVLSGGAGTDSLGGGFGNDLLNGDAGSDILQGDEGNDRLNAGTDSASNTLIGGAGDDVLDSGAGSDLLDSGDGNDTVFGGAGADTIQTGAGTDQIDAGAGNDSVDAGGGNDSIDLGLGDDTGVGGDGNDTLA
;
A
#
# COMPACT_ATOMS: atom_id res chain seq x y z
N MET A 1 70.64 -26.26 11.92
CA MET A 1 71.51 -26.12 10.74
C MET A 1 71.28 -24.74 10.14
N GLY A 2 72.34 -23.93 9.99
CA GLY A 2 72.40 -22.60 9.33
C GLY A 2 71.73 -21.44 10.08
N SER A 3 72.34 -20.53 10.86
CA SER A 3 73.41 -19.53 10.61
C SER A 3 73.08 -18.60 9.41
N PHE A 4 73.00 -17.27 9.48
CA PHE A 4 74.02 -16.31 9.95
C PHE A 4 73.47 -14.89 10.29
N TRP A 5 73.86 -14.36 11.48
CA TRP A 5 74.34 -12.99 11.88
C TRP A 5 73.63 -11.67 11.50
N LYS A 6 73.84 -10.50 12.13
CA LYS A 6 74.01 -9.96 13.52
C LYS A 6 74.36 -8.45 13.38
N LYS A 7 73.67 -7.56 14.12
CA LYS A 7 74.06 -6.20 14.61
C LYS A 7 74.44 -5.09 13.58
N TRP A 8 74.02 -3.83 13.75
CA TRP A 8 74.64 -2.84 14.65
C TRP A 8 73.69 -1.69 15.06
N THR A 9 73.97 -1.12 16.23
CA THR A 9 73.32 0.05 16.86
C THR A 9 74.24 1.26 16.93
N ALA A 10 73.60 2.43 16.97
CA ALA A 10 73.93 3.66 17.70
C ALA A 10 74.76 4.77 17.00
N ALA A 11 74.19 5.98 17.00
CA ALA A 11 74.85 7.18 17.53
C ALA A 11 73.80 8.25 17.93
N LYS A 12 73.93 8.77 19.15
CA LYS A 12 73.40 10.06 19.63
C LYS A 12 74.60 10.96 19.88
N SER A 13 74.58 12.24 19.48
CA SER A 13 75.14 13.36 20.26
C SER A 13 74.88 14.74 19.62
N GLY A 14 74.42 15.69 20.46
CA GLY A 14 74.65 17.15 20.34
C GLY A 14 73.79 17.90 19.30
N SER A 15 73.37 19.15 19.48
CA SER A 15 73.48 20.14 20.56
C SER A 15 72.45 21.25 20.33
N GLN A 16 72.16 22.01 21.38
CA GLN A 16 71.15 23.06 21.53
C GLN A 16 71.23 24.25 20.56
N SER A 17 70.07 24.83 20.21
CA SER A 17 69.86 26.29 20.16
C SER A 17 68.39 26.66 20.46
N ARG A 18 68.22 27.67 21.32
CA ARG A 18 66.98 28.21 21.93
C ARG A 18 66.23 29.22 21.00
N PRO A 19 65.03 29.72 21.38
CA PRO A 19 63.94 30.12 20.47
C PRO A 19 63.80 31.63 20.23
N THR A 20 63.03 32.01 19.20
CA THR A 20 62.38 33.33 19.07
C THR A 20 60.93 33.20 18.59
N ARG A 21 60.17 34.26 18.91
CA ARG A 21 58.73 34.31 19.20
C ARG A 21 57.81 34.49 17.98
N ARG A 22 56.59 33.93 18.16
CA ARG A 22 55.24 34.45 17.87
C ARG A 22 54.93 35.07 16.49
N GLY A 23 54.06 34.35 15.76
CA GLY A 23 52.95 34.90 14.98
C GLY A 23 51.80 33.89 15.01
N ARG A 24 50.68 34.25 15.64
CA ARG A 24 49.52 33.45 16.03
C ARG A 24 48.43 33.56 14.95
N ILE A 25 47.76 32.47 14.56
CA ILE A 25 46.28 32.37 14.45
C ILE A 25 45.87 30.91 14.78
N ASP A 26 44.94 30.80 15.73
CA ASP A 26 44.24 29.62 16.27
C ASP A 26 43.29 29.03 15.19
N LYS A 27 43.03 27.71 15.02
CA LYS A 27 42.19 26.77 15.83
C LYS A 27 41.64 25.65 14.85
N PRO A 28 40.86 24.63 15.28
CA PRO A 28 41.28 23.36 15.89
C PRO A 28 40.81 22.10 15.12
N ALA A 29 41.12 20.93 15.71
CA ALA A 29 40.44 19.63 15.54
C ALA A 29 40.58 18.88 14.19
N ALA A 30 41.68 18.14 14.04
CA ALA A 30 41.58 16.81 13.44
C ALA A 30 40.96 15.88 14.48
N ALA A 31 39.64 15.74 14.48
CA ALA A 31 38.96 14.64 15.16
C ALA A 31 38.97 13.44 14.20
N GLN A 32 39.89 12.51 14.44
CA GLN A 32 39.68 11.11 14.06
C GLN A 32 38.87 10.45 15.18
N ILE A 33 37.69 9.90 14.87
CA ILE A 33 36.95 8.86 15.62
C ILE A 33 36.20 8.05 14.55
N GLU A 34 36.76 6.93 14.09
CA GLU A 34 36.51 5.53 14.49
C GLU A 34 35.34 4.86 13.74
N GLN A 35 35.73 4.03 12.77
CA GLN A 35 35.37 2.62 12.64
C GLN A 35 34.08 2.16 13.32
N PHE A 36 33.05 1.87 12.50
CA PHE A 36 32.11 0.80 12.78
C PHE A 36 32.45 -0.39 11.85
N GLU A 37 32.47 -1.58 12.43
CA GLU A 37 33.01 -2.79 11.83
C GLU A 37 32.25 -3.25 10.59
N GLY A 38 33.01 -3.59 9.53
CA GLY A 38 32.48 -4.26 8.35
C GLY A 38 33.29 -3.97 7.09
N ARG A 39 34.59 -4.29 7.09
CA ARG A 39 35.54 -4.37 5.95
C ARG A 39 35.19 -3.54 4.69
N CYS A 40 36.04 -2.56 4.35
CA CYS A 40 36.15 -2.04 2.98
C CYS A 40 36.25 -3.21 1.99
N LEU A 41 35.25 -3.36 1.12
CA LEU A 41 35.38 -4.15 -0.09
C LEU A 41 35.99 -3.27 -1.20
N PRO A 42 36.82 -3.86 -2.08
CA PRO A 42 37.47 -3.12 -3.14
C PRO A 42 36.47 -2.83 -4.28
N SER A 43 36.51 -1.56 -4.72
CA SER A 43 35.94 -1.00 -5.95
C SER A 43 34.41 -0.98 -6.09
N ILE A 44 33.82 0.11 -5.60
CA ILE A 44 32.76 0.80 -6.36
C ILE A 44 33.35 1.09 -7.75
N SER A 45 32.86 0.45 -8.80
CA SER A 45 33.18 0.88 -10.18
C SER A 45 32.39 2.15 -10.45
N SER A 46 32.90 3.30 -9.99
CA SER A 46 32.28 4.59 -10.26
C SER A 46 32.46 4.93 -11.75
N LEU A 47 31.55 4.47 -12.61
CA LEU A 47 31.34 5.12 -13.90
C LEU A 47 30.48 6.36 -13.63
N VAL A 48 31.11 7.41 -13.09
CA VAL A 48 30.55 8.75 -13.19
C VAL A 48 30.76 9.17 -14.65
N SER A 49 29.84 8.77 -15.53
CA SER A 49 29.83 9.30 -16.90
C SER A 49 29.09 10.63 -16.90
N LEU A 50 29.84 11.73 -16.84
CA LEU A 50 29.31 13.02 -17.26
C LEU A 50 29.19 13.00 -18.78
N SER A 51 27.97 13.02 -19.31
CA SER A 51 27.72 13.40 -20.69
C SER A 51 28.23 14.84 -20.90
N PRO A 52 29.22 15.10 -21.77
CA PRO A 52 29.63 16.48 -22.07
C PRO A 52 28.55 17.11 -22.97
N GLY A 53 27.73 18.02 -22.45
CA GLY A 53 26.89 18.83 -23.34
C GLY A 53 25.69 19.60 -22.78
N SER A 54 25.20 19.34 -21.57
CA SER A 54 24.04 20.05 -21.04
C SER A 54 24.20 20.43 -19.56
N THR A 55 23.87 21.68 -19.21
CA THR A 55 23.80 22.17 -17.83
C THR A 55 22.51 21.74 -17.11
N THR A 56 21.63 20.98 -17.77
CA THR A 56 20.35 20.50 -17.22
C THR A 56 20.24 18.98 -17.11
N ASP A 57 21.18 18.21 -17.68
CA ASP A 57 21.16 16.73 -17.66
C ASP A 57 22.47 16.15 -17.13
N ARG A 58 22.67 16.22 -15.80
CA ARG A 58 23.76 15.51 -15.13
C ARG A 58 23.19 14.37 -14.30
N THR A 59 23.44 13.14 -14.77
CA THR A 59 23.09 11.90 -14.09
C THR A 59 24.25 11.41 -13.25
N LEU A 60 24.00 11.10 -11.99
CA LEU A 60 24.90 10.34 -11.12
C LEU A 60 24.43 8.88 -11.08
N THR A 61 25.21 7.98 -11.69
CA THR A 61 24.95 6.54 -11.65
C THR A 61 25.88 5.86 -10.64
N ILE A 62 25.28 5.08 -9.75
CA ILE A 62 25.96 4.32 -8.72
C ILE A 62 25.59 2.86 -8.91
N THR A 63 26.60 2.01 -9.13
CA THR A 63 26.43 0.56 -9.19
C THR A 63 27.09 -0.03 -7.95
N ALA A 64 26.28 -0.62 -7.08
CA ALA A 64 26.77 -1.37 -5.92
C ALA A 64 27.22 -2.78 -6.36
N THR A 65 28.12 -3.36 -5.59
CA THR A 65 28.43 -4.80 -5.67
C THR A 65 27.71 -5.54 -4.55
N ALA A 66 27.38 -6.81 -4.77
CA ALA A 66 26.57 -7.65 -3.88
C ALA A 66 26.93 -7.55 -2.39
N GLY A 67 25.93 -7.38 -1.50
CA GLY A 67 26.10 -7.43 -0.04
C GLY A 67 26.70 -6.17 0.59
N GLU A 68 26.74 -5.05 -0.13
CA GLU A 68 27.22 -3.76 0.37
C GLU A 68 26.05 -2.88 0.85
N THR A 69 26.21 -2.23 2.01
CA THR A 69 25.38 -1.08 2.38
C THR A 69 25.80 0.10 1.51
N LEU A 70 24.85 0.79 0.88
CA LEU A 70 25.05 2.03 0.13
C LEU A 70 24.30 3.17 0.83
N THR A 71 25.04 4.00 1.56
CA THR A 71 24.51 5.26 2.11
C THR A 71 25.02 6.43 1.29
N ILE A 72 24.10 7.22 0.74
CA ILE A 72 24.41 8.43 -0.04
C ILE A 72 24.18 9.65 0.86
N GLY A 73 25.22 10.42 1.10
CA GLY A 73 25.16 11.62 1.94
C GLY A 73 25.89 12.80 1.32
N VAL A 74 25.66 13.99 1.88
CA VAL A 74 26.31 15.23 1.43
C VAL A 74 27.24 15.75 2.52
N ASN A 75 28.46 16.15 2.13
CA ASN A 75 29.43 16.72 3.06
C ASN A 75 29.33 18.25 3.14
N ALA A 76 30.14 18.86 4.02
CA ALA A 76 30.14 20.31 4.24
C ALA A 76 30.46 21.17 2.99
N ALA A 77 30.97 20.56 1.91
CA ALA A 77 31.27 21.21 0.64
C ALA A 77 30.26 20.88 -0.47
N GLN A 78 29.06 20.37 -0.12
CA GLN A 78 28.02 19.93 -1.07
C GLN A 78 28.47 18.81 -2.02
N GLN A 79 29.48 18.02 -1.63
CA GLN A 79 29.91 16.88 -2.44
C GLN A 79 29.16 15.62 -2.03
N VAL A 80 28.82 14.82 -3.02
CA VAL A 80 28.17 13.51 -2.82
C VAL A 80 29.18 12.50 -2.27
N THR A 81 28.78 11.81 -1.22
CA THR A 81 29.56 10.80 -0.51
C THR A 81 28.80 9.48 -0.53
N ILE A 82 29.47 8.38 -0.88
CA ILE A 82 28.95 7.02 -0.74
C ILE A 82 29.77 6.31 0.34
N ASN A 83 29.13 5.79 1.39
CA ASN A 83 29.80 4.98 2.41
C ASN A 83 31.05 5.66 3.02
N GLY A 84 31.04 6.99 3.12
CA GLY A 84 32.18 7.79 3.58
C GLY A 84 33.26 8.11 2.53
N GLY A 85 33.14 7.62 1.30
CA GLY A 85 34.00 7.96 0.15
C GLY A 85 33.40 9.09 -0.70
N ILE A 86 34.16 10.17 -0.94
CA ILE A 86 33.75 11.27 -1.83
C ILE A 86 33.81 10.77 -3.28
N ILE A 87 32.70 10.88 -4.03
CA ILE A 87 32.69 10.57 -5.47
C ILE A 87 33.30 11.74 -6.25
N GLY A 88 34.62 11.90 -6.15
CA GLY A 88 35.38 12.89 -6.89
C GLY A 88 35.11 14.34 -6.44
N SER A 89 36.14 15.17 -6.44
CA SER A 89 36.05 16.59 -6.10
C SER A 89 35.27 17.45 -7.11
N ALA A 90 34.48 16.85 -8.02
CA ALA A 90 33.88 17.50 -9.18
C ALA A 90 32.34 17.36 -9.29
N VAL A 91 31.69 16.56 -8.43
CA VAL A 91 30.22 16.42 -8.42
C VAL A 91 29.65 17.22 -7.25
N SER A 92 29.10 18.40 -7.56
CA SER A 92 28.27 19.15 -6.62
C SER A 92 26.88 18.53 -6.60
N ALA A 93 26.32 18.27 -5.42
CA ALA A 93 24.96 17.78 -5.26
C ALA A 93 23.92 18.74 -5.87
N ALA A 94 24.21 20.05 -5.86
CA ALA A 94 23.39 21.05 -6.54
C ALA A 94 23.42 20.94 -8.08
N ASP A 95 24.40 20.26 -8.68
CA ASP A 95 24.46 20.06 -10.12
C ASP A 95 23.79 18.76 -10.58
N VAL A 96 23.35 17.89 -9.66
CA VAL A 96 22.75 16.59 -9.98
C VAL A 96 21.27 16.80 -10.30
N ALA A 97 20.88 16.47 -11.53
CA ALA A 97 19.48 16.48 -11.94
C ALA A 97 18.84 15.10 -11.77
N LYS A 98 19.63 14.04 -11.92
CA LYS A 98 19.16 12.65 -11.82
C LYS A 98 20.09 11.78 -10.99
N LEU A 99 19.53 10.97 -10.10
CA LEU A 99 20.22 9.96 -9.30
C LEU A 99 19.74 8.57 -9.69
N ILE A 100 20.66 7.66 -10.03
CA ILE A 100 20.36 6.26 -10.34
C ILE A 100 21.21 5.36 -9.46
N VAL A 101 20.57 4.42 -8.76
CA VAL A 101 21.22 3.41 -7.92
C VAL A 101 20.82 2.02 -8.40
N ASN A 102 21.80 1.17 -8.67
CA ASN A 102 21.59 -0.25 -9.02
C ASN A 102 22.28 -1.14 -7.98
N GLY A 103 21.52 -1.95 -7.24
CA GLY A 103 21.96 -2.89 -6.21
C GLY A 103 22.57 -4.17 -6.79
N GLY A 104 22.01 -4.67 -7.89
CA GLY A 104 22.58 -5.75 -8.68
C GLY A 104 22.12 -7.12 -8.21
N THR A 105 22.96 -7.86 -7.49
CA THR A 105 22.66 -9.22 -7.01
C THR A 105 23.01 -9.35 -5.54
N GLY A 106 22.34 -10.26 -4.83
CA GLY A 106 22.50 -10.46 -3.39
C GLY A 106 21.88 -9.31 -2.58
N ASN A 107 21.63 -9.56 -1.29
CA ASN A 107 20.93 -8.64 -0.41
C ASN A 107 21.65 -7.29 -0.25
N ASN A 108 21.04 -6.22 -0.76
CA ASN A 108 21.51 -4.86 -0.77
C ASN A 108 20.82 -4.02 0.30
N ARG A 109 21.51 -2.99 0.81
CA ARG A 109 20.91 -1.98 1.69
C ARG A 109 21.15 -0.61 1.11
N ILE A 110 20.11 0.02 0.57
CA ILE A 110 20.15 1.32 -0.08
C ILE A 110 19.43 2.32 0.81
N ASP A 111 20.06 3.45 1.10
CA ASP A 111 19.52 4.45 2.03
C ASP A 111 19.73 5.87 1.48
N LEU A 112 18.62 6.50 1.08
CA LEU A 112 18.57 7.84 0.50
C LEU A 112 18.02 8.90 1.48
N THR A 113 17.89 8.59 2.77
CA THR A 113 17.32 9.50 3.79
C THR A 113 17.98 10.89 3.86
N LEU A 114 19.25 11.00 3.43
CA LEU A 114 20.01 12.27 3.43
C LEU A 114 19.94 13.03 2.10
N VAL A 115 19.28 12.45 1.09
CA VAL A 115 18.94 13.08 -0.19
C VAL A 115 17.69 13.95 0.04
N THR A 116 17.86 15.26 -0.05
CA THR A 116 16.78 16.22 0.19
C THR A 116 16.87 17.36 -0.82
N ALA A 117 15.79 18.10 -1.07
CA ALA A 117 15.83 19.30 -1.91
C ALA A 117 16.81 20.38 -1.41
N THR A 118 17.15 20.38 -0.11
CA THR A 118 18.15 21.32 0.43
C THR A 118 19.57 20.95 0.00
N ASN A 119 19.86 19.65 -0.01
CA ASN A 119 21.19 19.14 -0.34
C ASN A 119 21.37 18.88 -1.84
N PHE A 120 20.28 18.60 -2.56
CA PHE A 120 20.21 18.27 -3.98
C PHE A 120 19.18 19.17 -4.70
N SER A 121 19.47 20.47 -4.77
CA SER A 121 18.49 21.49 -5.19
C SER A 121 17.98 21.40 -6.62
N ASN A 122 18.65 20.65 -7.50
CA ASN A 122 18.25 20.47 -8.89
C ASN A 122 17.79 19.02 -9.20
N LEU A 123 17.76 18.14 -8.19
CA LEU A 123 17.40 16.74 -8.37
C LEU A 123 15.89 16.62 -8.57
N ASN A 124 15.49 15.93 -9.63
CA ASN A 124 14.09 15.77 -10.01
C ASN A 124 13.75 14.37 -10.57
N ASP A 125 14.72 13.45 -10.59
CA ASP A 125 14.55 12.06 -11.03
C ASP A 125 15.46 11.18 -10.17
N ILE A 126 14.87 10.42 -9.26
CA ILE A 126 15.56 9.46 -8.40
C ILE A 126 15.09 8.07 -8.81
N ARG A 127 16.03 7.17 -9.08
CA ARG A 127 15.75 5.79 -9.45
C ARG A 127 16.60 4.83 -8.65
N VAL A 128 15.97 3.83 -8.06
CA VAL A 128 16.61 2.75 -7.32
C VAL A 128 16.11 1.42 -7.86
N ASP A 129 17.04 0.52 -8.13
CA ASP A 129 16.79 -0.88 -8.50
C ASP A 129 17.61 -1.75 -7.55
N GLY A 130 16.95 -2.52 -6.67
CA GLY A 130 17.57 -3.47 -5.75
C GLY A 130 18.22 -4.63 -6.50
N GLY A 131 17.43 -5.30 -7.34
CA GLY A 131 17.89 -6.27 -8.31
C GLY A 131 17.50 -7.70 -7.92
N ALA A 132 18.43 -8.45 -7.33
CA ALA A 132 18.13 -9.82 -6.89
C ALA A 132 18.66 -10.03 -5.48
N GLY A 133 17.97 -10.79 -4.66
CA GLY A 133 18.25 -10.92 -3.23
C GLY A 133 17.20 -10.19 -2.40
N ASN A 134 17.29 -10.32 -1.08
CA ASN A 134 16.37 -9.65 -0.17
C ASN A 134 16.94 -8.29 0.19
N ASP A 135 16.43 -7.25 -0.44
CA ASP A 135 16.95 -5.91 -0.41
C ASP A 135 16.21 -5.03 0.61
N ARG A 136 16.91 -4.01 1.10
CA ARG A 136 16.32 -2.99 1.96
C ARG A 136 16.56 -1.62 1.36
N ILE A 137 15.51 -0.99 0.89
CA ILE A 137 15.54 0.31 0.22
C ILE A 137 14.83 1.33 1.10
N ILE A 138 15.49 2.44 1.41
CA ILE A 138 14.83 3.65 1.89
C ILE A 138 15.03 4.74 0.85
N GLY A 139 13.92 5.28 0.35
CA GLY A 139 13.81 6.46 -0.49
C GLY A 139 14.27 7.75 0.19
N SER A 140 13.92 8.86 -0.41
CA SER A 140 14.27 10.22 -0.02
C SER A 140 13.03 10.93 0.53
N LEU A 141 13.05 12.27 0.64
CA LEU A 141 11.83 13.05 0.94
C LEU A 141 11.29 13.75 -0.33
N LEU A 142 11.65 13.21 -1.48
CA LEU A 142 11.28 13.67 -2.81
C LEU A 142 10.70 12.47 -3.56
N ALA A 143 9.94 12.75 -4.60
CA ALA A 143 9.44 11.72 -5.51
C ALA A 143 10.56 10.79 -6.03
N ASP A 144 10.42 9.51 -5.74
CA ASP A 144 11.32 8.43 -6.08
C ASP A 144 10.67 7.41 -7.01
N SER A 145 11.50 6.72 -7.79
CA SER A 145 11.13 5.49 -8.49
C SER A 145 11.96 4.36 -7.91
N LEU A 146 11.32 3.46 -7.16
CA LEU A 146 11.98 2.39 -6.41
C LEU A 146 11.56 1.03 -6.98
N SER A 147 12.51 0.11 -7.10
CA SER A 147 12.22 -1.28 -7.44
C SER A 147 13.01 -2.23 -6.55
N GLY A 148 12.32 -3.24 -5.98
CA GLY A 148 12.94 -4.31 -5.19
C GLY A 148 13.63 -5.33 -6.09
N GLY A 149 12.87 -5.97 -6.98
CA GLY A 149 13.36 -6.92 -7.95
C GLY A 149 12.97 -8.35 -7.58
N ASN A 150 13.93 -9.27 -7.45
CA ASN A 150 13.63 -10.63 -6.99
C ASN A 150 14.11 -10.83 -5.56
N GLY A 151 13.28 -11.41 -4.70
CA GLY A 151 13.61 -11.69 -3.31
C GLY A 151 12.53 -11.11 -2.41
N ASN A 152 12.68 -11.29 -1.10
CA ASN A 152 11.75 -10.68 -0.14
C ASN A 152 12.33 -9.34 0.29
N ASP A 153 11.83 -8.27 -0.29
CA ASP A 153 12.34 -6.92 -0.18
C ASP A 153 11.61 -6.11 0.88
N THR A 154 12.27 -5.07 1.39
CA THR A 154 11.68 -4.09 2.29
C THR A 154 11.94 -2.70 1.77
N ILE A 155 10.89 -1.99 1.36
CA ILE A 155 10.96 -0.70 0.69
C ILE A 155 10.18 0.34 1.49
N THR A 156 10.77 1.52 1.68
CA THR A 156 10.10 2.68 2.27
C THR A 156 10.32 3.89 1.39
N GLY A 157 9.27 4.50 0.85
CA GLY A 157 9.34 5.74 0.06
C GLY A 157 9.70 6.96 0.91
N GLN A 158 9.04 7.08 2.06
CA GLN A 158 9.06 8.16 3.05
C GLN A 158 8.17 9.35 2.67
N GLY A 159 8.56 10.18 1.71
CA GLY A 159 7.85 11.43 1.48
C GLY A 159 7.98 11.90 0.04
N GLY A 160 6.93 12.53 -0.47
CA GLY A 160 6.82 12.85 -1.89
C GLY A 160 6.13 11.72 -2.64
N ASN A 161 5.67 12.02 -3.86
CA ASN A 161 4.89 11.06 -4.64
C ASN A 161 5.81 10.00 -5.27
N ASP A 162 5.81 8.81 -4.69
CA ASP A 162 6.70 7.72 -5.03
C ASP A 162 6.03 6.71 -5.97
N THR A 163 6.85 6.05 -6.79
CA THR A 163 6.44 4.89 -7.58
C THR A 163 7.30 3.70 -7.18
N ILE A 164 6.67 2.68 -6.61
CA ILE A 164 7.36 1.53 -6.01
C ILE A 164 6.88 0.23 -6.67
N LEU A 165 7.81 -0.54 -7.21
CA LEU A 165 7.58 -1.89 -7.73
C LEU A 165 8.37 -2.91 -6.90
N ALA A 166 7.70 -3.69 -6.07
CA ALA A 166 8.35 -4.64 -5.17
C ALA A 166 8.97 -5.80 -5.95
N GLY A 167 8.17 -6.49 -6.77
CA GLY A 167 8.65 -7.42 -7.80
C GLY A 167 8.23 -8.85 -7.53
N THR A 168 9.18 -9.76 -7.29
CA THR A 168 8.87 -11.16 -6.99
C THR A 168 9.38 -11.54 -5.61
N GLY A 169 8.57 -12.19 -4.80
CA GLY A 169 8.90 -12.59 -3.45
C GLY A 169 7.80 -12.16 -2.51
N ASN A 170 8.03 -12.27 -1.21
CA ASN A 170 7.08 -11.74 -0.23
C ASN A 170 7.65 -10.43 0.30
N ASP A 171 7.13 -9.32 -0.20
CA ASP A 171 7.67 -8.00 -0.02
C ASP A 171 6.94 -7.20 1.06
N SER A 172 7.61 -6.19 1.59
CA SER A 172 7.02 -5.22 2.52
C SER A 172 7.32 -3.82 2.03
N VAL A 173 6.26 -3.08 1.71
CA VAL A 173 6.36 -1.76 1.10
C VAL A 173 5.56 -0.76 1.92
N GLN A 174 6.17 0.40 2.16
CA GLN A 174 5.50 1.57 2.73
C GLN A 174 5.75 2.77 1.81
N GLY A 175 4.68 3.43 1.35
CA GLY A 175 4.73 4.67 0.59
C GLY A 175 5.22 5.82 1.47
N GLY A 176 4.37 6.29 2.37
CA GLY A 176 4.69 7.32 3.36
C GLY A 176 3.79 8.54 3.22
N ASP A 177 4.38 9.73 3.17
CA ASP A 177 3.66 10.98 2.87
C ASP A 177 3.66 11.23 1.35
N GLY A 178 2.53 11.63 0.77
CA GLY A 178 2.41 11.93 -0.65
C GLY A 178 1.57 10.88 -1.38
N ALA A 179 1.08 11.26 -2.56
CA ALA A 179 0.26 10.36 -3.37
C ALA A 179 1.15 9.35 -4.10
N ASP A 180 1.19 8.12 -3.60
CA ASP A 180 2.10 7.05 -3.98
C ASP A 180 1.43 6.01 -4.89
N SER A 181 2.27 5.28 -5.64
CA SER A 181 1.85 4.15 -6.46
C SER A 181 2.70 2.93 -6.13
N LEU A 182 2.07 1.90 -5.58
CA LEU A 182 2.71 0.69 -5.04
C LEU A 182 2.22 -0.55 -5.79
N GLU A 183 3.14 -1.37 -6.31
CA GLU A 183 2.85 -2.67 -6.94
C GLU A 183 3.66 -3.77 -6.22
N GLY A 184 2.98 -4.74 -5.63
CA GLY A 184 3.59 -5.90 -4.95
C GLY A 184 4.21 -6.85 -5.97
N GLY A 185 3.40 -7.35 -6.90
CA GLY A 185 3.85 -8.18 -8.00
C GLY A 185 3.50 -9.64 -7.76
N THR A 186 4.50 -10.50 -7.52
CA THR A 186 4.23 -11.93 -7.27
C THR A 186 4.72 -12.36 -5.89
N GLY A 187 3.88 -13.09 -5.17
CA GLY A 187 4.16 -13.59 -3.83
C GLY A 187 3.20 -12.93 -2.84
N ASN A 188 3.39 -13.15 -1.55
CA ASN A 188 2.47 -12.60 -0.55
C ASN A 188 3.05 -11.31 0.01
N ASP A 189 2.52 -10.19 -0.45
CA ASP A 189 3.06 -8.86 -0.22
C ASP A 189 2.27 -8.11 0.86
N ASN A 190 2.95 -7.14 1.50
CA ASN A 190 2.34 -6.22 2.46
C ASN A 190 2.60 -4.79 2.02
N LEU A 191 1.55 -4.11 1.59
CA LEU A 191 1.55 -2.78 0.96
C LEU A 191 0.84 -1.79 1.89
N GLN A 192 1.52 -0.71 2.26
CA GLN A 192 0.95 0.39 3.03
C GLN A 192 1.13 1.70 2.25
N GLY A 193 0.04 2.38 1.92
CA GLY A 193 0.02 3.68 1.24
C GLY A 193 0.56 4.77 2.17
N GLY A 194 -0.25 5.20 3.13
CA GLY A 194 0.12 6.17 4.14
C GLY A 194 -0.80 7.39 4.14
N ASN A 195 -0.23 8.58 3.98
CA ASN A 195 -1.02 9.80 3.93
C ASN A 195 -1.27 10.19 2.47
N GLU A 196 -2.39 10.86 2.24
CA GLU A 196 -2.84 11.29 0.91
C GLU A 196 -3.33 10.13 0.03
N SER A 197 -3.78 10.43 -1.19
CA SER A 197 -4.42 9.45 -2.06
C SER A 197 -3.41 8.54 -2.75
N ASP A 198 -3.45 7.25 -2.41
CA ASP A 198 -2.52 6.24 -2.89
C ASP A 198 -3.17 5.25 -3.85
N SER A 199 -2.33 4.58 -4.66
CA SER A 199 -2.73 3.47 -5.52
C SER A 199 -1.90 2.23 -5.20
N LEU A 200 -2.56 1.18 -4.73
CA LEU A 200 -1.95 -0.08 -4.29
C LEU A 200 -2.46 -1.25 -5.15
N ASN A 201 -1.55 -2.08 -5.65
CA ASN A 201 -1.87 -3.31 -6.36
C ASN A 201 -1.07 -4.48 -5.75
N GLY A 202 -1.75 -5.49 -5.22
CA GLY A 202 -1.13 -6.70 -4.66
C GLY A 202 -0.48 -7.54 -5.74
N GLY A 203 -1.27 -7.93 -6.73
CA GLY A 203 -0.81 -8.63 -7.92
C GLY A 203 -1.21 -10.11 -7.86
N THR A 204 -0.26 -10.99 -7.56
CA THR A 204 -0.56 -12.41 -7.39
C THR A 204 -0.03 -12.93 -6.07
N GLY A 205 -0.85 -13.59 -5.28
CA GLY A 205 -0.49 -14.10 -3.97
C GLY A 205 -1.62 -13.86 -2.99
N ASN A 206 -1.34 -13.99 -1.71
CA ASN A 206 -2.29 -13.54 -0.70
C ASN A 206 -1.70 -12.30 -0.06
N ASP A 207 -2.20 -11.15 -0.47
CA ASP A 207 -1.64 -9.84 -0.21
C ASP A 207 -2.39 -9.13 0.91
N VAL A 208 -1.71 -8.18 1.55
CA VAL A 208 -2.28 -7.28 2.55
C VAL A 208 -2.06 -5.85 2.08
N LEU A 209 -3.15 -5.12 1.86
CA LEU A 209 -3.15 -3.74 1.41
C LEU A 209 -3.78 -2.85 2.48
N THR A 210 -3.16 -1.70 2.77
CA THR A 210 -3.70 -0.70 3.69
C THR A 210 -3.47 0.71 3.11
N GLY A 211 -4.55 1.45 2.85
CA GLY A 211 -4.50 2.83 2.35
C GLY A 211 -4.09 3.83 3.45
N GLU A 212 -4.73 3.71 4.62
CA GLU A 212 -4.61 4.59 5.79
C GLU A 212 -5.44 5.88 5.67
N SER A 213 -4.92 6.98 5.13
CA SER A 213 -5.69 8.22 5.05
C SER A 213 -5.54 8.89 3.70
N GLY A 214 -6.66 9.25 3.08
CA GLY A 214 -6.67 9.66 1.69
C GLY A 214 -7.85 9.02 1.00
N ASN A 215 -8.05 9.39 -0.26
CA ASN A 215 -8.99 8.66 -1.11
C ASN A 215 -8.16 7.69 -1.93
N ASP A 216 -8.11 6.43 -1.51
CA ASP A 216 -7.18 5.43 -1.98
C ASP A 216 -7.80 4.49 -3.02
N SER A 217 -6.95 3.85 -3.81
CA SER A 217 -7.36 2.82 -4.78
C SER A 217 -6.56 1.55 -4.54
N LEU A 218 -7.22 0.50 -4.07
CA LEU A 218 -6.62 -0.77 -3.67
C LEU A 218 -7.15 -1.90 -4.57
N THR A 219 -6.24 -2.71 -5.12
CA THR A 219 -6.58 -3.90 -5.90
C THR A 219 -5.80 -5.10 -5.35
N GLY A 220 -6.49 -6.14 -4.88
CA GLY A 220 -5.90 -7.39 -4.39
C GLY A 220 -5.22 -8.15 -5.53
N GLY A 221 -6.02 -8.66 -6.46
CA GLY A 221 -5.54 -9.34 -7.66
C GLY A 221 -5.87 -10.83 -7.62
N LEU A 222 -4.86 -11.69 -7.79
CA LEU A 222 -5.06 -13.13 -7.75
C LEU A 222 -4.69 -13.71 -6.38
N GLY A 223 -5.62 -14.38 -5.73
CA GLY A 223 -5.42 -15.10 -4.47
C GLY A 223 -6.32 -14.53 -3.38
N ASN A 224 -6.11 -14.91 -2.13
CA ASN A 224 -7.01 -14.48 -1.06
C ASN A 224 -6.41 -13.29 -0.33
N ASP A 225 -6.94 -12.11 -0.59
CA ASP A 225 -6.37 -10.83 -0.20
C ASP A 225 -7.12 -10.19 0.97
N ILE A 226 -6.42 -9.27 1.64
CA ILE A 226 -6.98 -8.40 2.68
C ILE A 226 -6.70 -6.97 2.28
N ALA A 227 -7.74 -6.16 2.09
CA ALA A 227 -7.61 -4.75 1.77
C ALA A 227 -8.39 -3.89 2.77
N ALA A 228 -7.75 -2.84 3.28
CA ALA A 228 -8.39 -1.83 4.12
C ALA A 228 -8.12 -0.43 3.56
N GLY A 229 -9.18 0.31 3.22
CA GLY A 229 -9.09 1.68 2.71
C GLY A 229 -8.59 2.62 3.80
N GLY A 230 -9.36 2.77 4.87
CA GLY A 230 -8.99 3.57 6.03
C GLY A 230 -9.90 4.77 6.16
N ALA A 231 -9.36 5.98 5.97
CA ALA A 231 -10.13 7.21 6.09
C ALA A 231 -10.10 8.01 4.79
N GLY A 232 -11.26 8.27 4.21
CA GLY A 232 -11.47 8.97 2.96
C GLY A 232 -12.44 8.18 2.08
N ASP A 233 -12.73 8.69 0.88
CA ASP A 233 -13.61 7.96 -0.04
C ASP A 233 -12.75 6.99 -0.87
N ASP A 234 -12.74 5.71 -0.51
CA ASP A 234 -11.83 4.69 -1.06
C ASP A 234 -12.48 3.82 -2.14
N GLN A 235 -11.63 3.26 -3.01
CA GLN A 235 -12.02 2.27 -4.03
C GLN A 235 -11.25 0.96 -3.83
N LEU A 236 -11.94 -0.13 -3.48
CA LEU A 236 -11.33 -1.43 -3.25
C LEU A 236 -11.85 -2.47 -4.26
N THR A 237 -10.96 -3.34 -4.74
CA THR A 237 -11.31 -4.47 -5.60
C THR A 237 -10.54 -5.72 -5.16
N GLY A 238 -11.24 -6.83 -4.91
CA GLY A 238 -10.63 -8.12 -4.55
C GLY A 238 -10.04 -8.85 -5.75
N ASP A 239 -10.80 -8.92 -6.85
CA ASP A 239 -10.54 -9.69 -8.07
C ASP A 239 -10.76 -11.21 -7.89
N ASP A 240 -9.77 -12.09 -8.09
CA ASP A 240 -9.98 -13.55 -8.02
C ASP A 240 -9.52 -14.06 -6.64
N GLY A 241 -10.42 -14.51 -5.78
CA GLY A 241 -10.04 -14.80 -4.41
C GLY A 241 -11.21 -15.03 -3.48
N ASN A 242 -10.95 -15.54 -2.28
CA ASN A 242 -11.86 -15.26 -1.18
C ASN A 242 -11.26 -14.09 -0.40
N ASP A 243 -11.75 -12.89 -0.68
CA ASP A 243 -11.15 -11.65 -0.24
C ASP A 243 -11.86 -11.05 0.97
N ASN A 244 -11.13 -10.21 1.71
CA ASN A 244 -11.67 -9.47 2.84
C ASN A 244 -11.40 -7.97 2.65
N LEU A 245 -12.44 -7.21 2.32
CA LEU A 245 -12.37 -5.80 1.98
C LEU A 245 -13.07 -4.98 3.07
N VAL A 246 -12.40 -3.93 3.55
CA VAL A 246 -12.92 -2.99 4.55
C VAL A 246 -12.74 -1.57 4.03
N GLY A 247 -13.84 -0.84 3.81
CA GLY A 247 -13.81 0.56 3.39
C GLY A 247 -13.23 1.45 4.49
N GLY A 248 -14.00 1.68 5.56
CA GLY A 248 -13.55 2.43 6.73
C GLY A 248 -14.40 3.67 6.96
N ASP A 249 -13.78 4.82 7.17
CA ASP A 249 -14.48 6.11 7.30
C ASP A 249 -14.54 6.79 5.93
N GLY A 250 -15.72 7.11 5.41
CA GLY A 250 -15.87 7.80 4.11
C GLY A 250 -16.89 7.10 3.24
N ASN A 251 -17.11 7.58 2.00
CA ASN A 251 -18.05 6.94 1.08
C ASN A 251 -17.27 6.01 0.16
N ASP A 252 -17.29 4.72 0.49
CA ASP A 252 -16.42 3.75 -0.13
C ASP A 252 -17.11 3.00 -1.27
N THR A 253 -16.33 2.57 -2.26
CA THR A 253 -16.80 1.69 -3.35
C THR A 253 -15.97 0.42 -3.36
N MET A 254 -16.64 -0.73 -3.25
CA MET A 254 -15.99 -2.03 -3.13
C MET A 254 -16.57 -3.06 -4.09
N THR A 255 -15.73 -3.93 -4.62
CA THR A 255 -16.14 -5.11 -5.40
C THR A 255 -15.31 -6.31 -4.98
N GLY A 256 -15.96 -7.41 -4.58
CA GLY A 256 -15.32 -8.69 -4.23
C GLY A 256 -14.67 -9.32 -5.46
N GLY A 257 -15.50 -9.74 -6.42
CA GLY A 257 -15.04 -10.29 -7.69
C GLY A 257 -15.42 -11.76 -7.81
N PHE A 258 -14.45 -12.66 -7.91
CA PHE A 258 -14.68 -14.11 -7.97
C PHE A 258 -14.27 -14.79 -6.67
N GLY A 259 -15.22 -15.32 -5.93
CA GLY A 259 -14.99 -16.25 -4.82
C GLY A 259 -16.02 -16.06 -3.73
N ASN A 260 -15.66 -16.24 -2.47
CA ASN A 260 -16.60 -16.00 -1.37
C ASN A 260 -15.99 -14.92 -0.51
N ASP A 261 -16.45 -13.70 -0.75
CA ASP A 261 -15.86 -12.48 -0.29
C ASP A 261 -16.56 -11.95 0.95
N VAL A 262 -15.82 -11.17 1.74
CA VAL A 262 -16.34 -10.48 2.91
C VAL A 262 -16.07 -8.99 2.74
N LEU A 263 -17.12 -8.20 2.68
CA LEU A 263 -17.07 -6.75 2.49
C LEU A 263 -17.70 -6.03 3.68
N SER A 264 -17.06 -4.97 4.17
CA SER A 264 -17.56 -4.08 5.22
C SER A 264 -17.41 -2.62 4.78
N GLY A 265 -18.52 -1.89 4.64
CA GLY A 265 -18.58 -0.47 4.30
C GLY A 265 -17.86 0.37 5.33
N GLY A 266 -18.39 0.35 6.55
CA GLY A 266 -17.87 1.11 7.67
C GLY A 266 -18.78 2.29 7.97
N ALA A 267 -18.24 3.50 7.98
CA ALA A 267 -19.00 4.70 8.27
C ALA A 267 -19.08 5.58 7.02
N GLY A 268 -20.27 5.77 6.46
CA GLY A 268 -20.41 6.60 5.28
C GLY A 268 -21.67 6.39 4.48
N THR A 269 -21.51 6.19 3.18
CA THR A 269 -22.58 5.93 2.21
C THR A 269 -21.89 5.09 1.17
N ASP A 270 -21.94 3.79 1.37
CA ASP A 270 -21.01 2.87 0.73
C ASP A 270 -21.71 2.10 -0.40
N SER A 271 -20.92 1.66 -1.37
CA SER A 271 -21.38 0.83 -2.48
C SER A 271 -20.58 -0.47 -2.50
N LEU A 272 -21.22 -1.58 -2.17
CA LEU A 272 -20.61 -2.91 -2.06
C LEU A 272 -21.19 -3.84 -3.13
N GLY A 273 -20.34 -4.46 -3.94
CA GLY A 273 -20.69 -5.57 -4.83
C GLY A 273 -19.95 -6.84 -4.46
N GLY A 274 -20.67 -7.95 -4.25
CA GLY A 274 -20.10 -9.27 -3.98
C GLY A 274 -19.46 -9.85 -5.24
N GLY A 275 -20.27 -10.06 -6.27
CA GLY A 275 -19.84 -10.59 -7.55
C GLY A 275 -20.21 -12.07 -7.69
N PHE A 276 -19.25 -12.92 -8.03
CA PHE A 276 -19.48 -14.35 -8.17
C PHE A 276 -19.11 -15.11 -6.90
N GLY A 277 -20.08 -15.81 -6.35
CA GLY A 277 -19.94 -16.81 -5.29
C GLY A 277 -20.83 -16.46 -4.11
N ASN A 278 -20.50 -16.92 -2.90
CA ASN A 278 -21.40 -16.70 -1.75
C ASN A 278 -20.77 -15.66 -0.82
N ASP A 279 -21.25 -14.45 -0.90
CA ASP A 279 -20.61 -13.30 -0.32
C ASP A 279 -21.30 -12.85 0.97
N LEU A 280 -20.54 -12.14 1.81
CA LEU A 280 -21.03 -11.50 3.02
C LEU A 280 -20.75 -10.00 2.93
N LEU A 281 -21.81 -9.22 2.75
CA LEU A 281 -21.76 -7.76 2.64
C LEU A 281 -22.37 -7.13 3.89
N ASN A 282 -21.61 -6.24 4.56
CA ASN A 282 -22.10 -5.42 5.65
C ASN A 282 -21.95 -3.93 5.28
N GLY A 283 -23.06 -3.18 5.23
CA GLY A 283 -23.04 -1.72 5.01
C GLY A 283 -22.54 -0.95 6.23
N ASP A 284 -22.79 -1.48 7.43
CA ASP A 284 -22.47 -0.88 8.73
C ASP A 284 -23.28 0.40 9.04
N ALA A 285 -22.70 1.59 8.94
CA ALA A 285 -23.36 2.83 9.33
C ALA A 285 -23.38 3.80 8.14
N GLY A 286 -24.56 4.14 7.64
CA GLY A 286 -24.64 4.86 6.40
C GLY A 286 -25.87 4.55 5.59
N SER A 287 -26.06 5.32 4.52
CA SER A 287 -27.04 4.99 3.49
C SER A 287 -26.35 4.19 2.40
N ASP A 288 -26.45 2.87 2.46
CA ASP A 288 -25.58 2.00 1.68
C ASP A 288 -26.32 1.31 0.53
N ILE A 289 -25.54 0.91 -0.48
CA ILE A 289 -25.97 0.07 -1.60
C ILE A 289 -25.19 -1.24 -1.52
N LEU A 290 -25.89 -2.35 -1.31
CA LEU A 290 -25.31 -3.69 -1.27
C LEU A 290 -25.89 -4.51 -2.43
N GLN A 291 -25.03 -5.14 -3.21
CA GLN A 291 -25.38 -5.99 -4.34
C GLN A 291 -24.65 -7.33 -4.23
N GLY A 292 -25.39 -8.43 -4.08
CA GLY A 292 -24.83 -9.80 -3.99
C GLY A 292 -24.30 -10.30 -5.33
N ASP A 293 -25.10 -10.10 -6.39
CA ASP A 293 -24.91 -10.62 -7.75
C ASP A 293 -25.18 -12.13 -7.88
N GLU A 294 -24.17 -13.00 -7.95
CA GLU A 294 -24.34 -14.40 -8.33
C GLU A 294 -23.89 -15.36 -7.23
N GLY A 295 -24.84 -15.98 -6.54
CA GLY A 295 -24.63 -17.03 -5.56
C GLY A 295 -25.55 -16.82 -4.37
N ASN A 296 -25.26 -17.47 -3.24
CA ASN A 296 -26.15 -17.42 -2.08
C ASN A 296 -25.59 -16.44 -1.04
N ASP A 297 -25.99 -15.19 -1.16
CA ASP A 297 -25.37 -14.06 -0.49
C ASP A 297 -26.03 -13.71 0.83
N ARG A 298 -25.29 -12.98 1.67
CA ARG A 298 -25.79 -12.39 2.92
C ARG A 298 -25.50 -10.91 2.92
N LEU A 299 -26.57 -10.12 2.84
CA LEU A 299 -26.52 -8.67 2.84
C LEU A 299 -27.11 -8.14 4.16
N ASN A 300 -26.34 -7.32 4.87
CA ASN A 300 -26.74 -6.69 6.12
C ASN A 300 -26.42 -5.19 6.06
N ALA A 301 -27.44 -4.33 6.06
CA ALA A 301 -27.21 -2.89 6.01
C ALA A 301 -26.84 -2.26 7.36
N GLY A 302 -26.77 -3.05 8.44
CA GLY A 302 -26.38 -2.57 9.76
C GLY A 302 -27.57 -2.27 10.67
N THR A 303 -27.36 -1.36 11.64
CA THR A 303 -28.31 -1.18 12.77
C THR A 303 -28.71 0.26 13.03
N ASP A 304 -28.33 1.18 12.15
CA ASP A 304 -28.68 2.58 12.32
C ASP A 304 -30.11 2.87 11.85
N SER A 305 -30.41 4.02 11.27
CA SER A 305 -31.76 4.33 10.77
C SER A 305 -31.71 5.02 9.41
N ALA A 306 -30.61 4.81 8.69
CA ALA A 306 -30.42 5.31 7.35
C ALA A 306 -31.24 4.49 6.36
N SER A 307 -31.45 5.05 5.16
CA SER A 307 -32.13 4.35 4.08
C SER A 307 -31.12 3.62 3.22
N ASN A 308 -31.33 2.33 3.00
CA ASN A 308 -30.42 1.43 2.31
C ASN A 308 -31.05 0.82 1.05
N THR A 309 -30.22 0.31 0.15
CA THR A 309 -30.63 -0.49 -1.01
C THR A 309 -29.91 -1.82 -0.97
N LEU A 310 -30.64 -2.93 -0.92
CA LEU A 310 -30.10 -4.29 -0.94
C LEU A 310 -30.63 -5.01 -2.16
N ILE A 311 -29.72 -5.56 -2.97
CA ILE A 311 -30.04 -6.34 -4.16
C ILE A 311 -29.37 -7.71 -4.02
N GLY A 312 -30.13 -8.80 -3.90
CA GLY A 312 -29.59 -10.15 -3.79
C GLY A 312 -28.95 -10.58 -5.11
N GLY A 313 -29.80 -10.87 -6.10
CA GLY A 313 -29.37 -11.20 -7.45
C GLY A 313 -29.85 -12.58 -7.84
N ALA A 314 -28.94 -13.51 -8.11
CA ALA A 314 -29.27 -14.87 -8.46
C ALA A 314 -28.71 -15.86 -7.44
N GLY A 315 -29.57 -16.66 -6.82
CA GLY A 315 -29.22 -17.64 -5.80
C GLY A 315 -30.11 -17.49 -4.58
N ASP A 316 -29.94 -18.34 -3.57
CA ASP A 316 -30.79 -18.28 -2.37
C ASP A 316 -30.19 -17.29 -1.36
N ASP A 317 -30.72 -16.06 -1.34
CA ASP A 317 -30.12 -14.92 -0.63
C ASP A 317 -30.75 -14.64 0.74
N VAL A 318 -30.00 -13.94 1.59
CA VAL A 318 -30.51 -13.40 2.85
C VAL A 318 -30.24 -11.90 2.92
N LEU A 319 -31.31 -11.11 2.97
CA LEU A 319 -31.25 -9.65 3.08
C LEU A 319 -31.81 -9.20 4.44
N ASP A 320 -31.04 -8.39 5.16
CA ASP A 320 -31.45 -7.72 6.41
C ASP A 320 -31.13 -6.22 6.32
N SER A 321 -32.16 -5.39 6.14
CA SER A 321 -31.98 -3.94 5.99
C SER A 321 -31.95 -3.18 7.32
N GLY A 322 -32.25 -3.82 8.45
CA GLY A 322 -32.18 -3.19 9.76
C GLY A 322 -33.32 -2.19 10.01
N ALA A 323 -33.00 -0.92 10.28
CA ALA A 323 -34.02 0.12 10.41
C ALA A 323 -33.73 1.23 9.41
N GLY A 324 -34.78 1.91 8.93
CA GLY A 324 -34.62 2.75 7.78
C GLY A 324 -35.91 2.85 6.98
N SER A 325 -35.85 3.50 5.83
CA SER A 325 -36.87 3.30 4.80
C SER A 325 -36.12 2.74 3.61
N ASP A 326 -36.18 1.43 3.47
CA ASP A 326 -35.24 0.66 2.69
C ASP A 326 -35.85 0.15 1.39
N LEU A 327 -34.98 -0.14 0.42
CA LEU A 327 -35.32 -0.79 -0.83
C LEU A 327 -34.63 -2.15 -0.88
N LEU A 328 -35.42 -3.21 -1.02
CA LEU A 328 -34.94 -4.58 -1.07
C LEU A 328 -35.44 -5.26 -2.35
N ASP A 329 -34.53 -5.85 -3.12
CA ASP A 329 -34.83 -6.69 -4.29
C ASP A 329 -34.01 -7.98 -4.21
N SER A 330 -34.60 -9.09 -3.78
CA SER A 330 -33.83 -10.33 -3.57
C SER A 330 -33.50 -11.08 -4.88
N GLY A 331 -34.36 -10.99 -5.91
CA GLY A 331 -34.06 -11.48 -7.25
C GLY A 331 -34.55 -12.89 -7.58
N ASP A 332 -33.70 -13.74 -8.17
CA ASP A 332 -34.02 -15.12 -8.53
C ASP A 332 -33.49 -16.07 -7.45
N GLY A 333 -34.34 -16.88 -6.81
CA GLY A 333 -33.89 -17.79 -5.75
C GLY A 333 -34.95 -18.06 -4.70
N ASN A 334 -34.65 -18.88 -3.70
CA ASN A 334 -35.51 -19.02 -2.52
C ASN A 334 -34.96 -18.13 -1.42
N ASP A 335 -35.47 -16.92 -1.33
CA ASP A 335 -34.82 -15.87 -0.55
C ASP A 335 -35.43 -15.73 0.85
N THR A 336 -34.65 -15.14 1.74
CA THR A 336 -35.11 -14.70 3.06
C THR A 336 -34.87 -13.20 3.22
N VAL A 337 -35.94 -12.43 3.40
CA VAL A 337 -35.89 -10.98 3.47
C VAL A 337 -36.43 -10.48 4.81
N PHE A 338 -35.65 -9.63 5.48
CA PHE A 338 -36.01 -8.89 6.68
C PHE A 338 -35.98 -7.39 6.39
N GLY A 339 -37.14 -6.75 6.29
CA GLY A 339 -37.26 -5.29 6.08
C GLY A 339 -36.98 -4.49 7.36
N GLY A 340 -37.31 -5.08 8.51
CA GLY A 340 -36.93 -4.55 9.80
C GLY A 340 -37.81 -3.38 10.27
N ALA A 341 -37.30 -2.17 10.42
CA ALA A 341 -38.12 -1.06 10.92
C ALA A 341 -38.08 0.18 10.04
N GLY A 342 -39.21 0.53 9.44
CA GLY A 342 -39.54 1.89 9.06
C GLY A 342 -40.57 1.97 7.95
N ALA A 343 -40.20 2.07 6.68
CA ALA A 343 -41.20 2.08 5.60
C ALA A 343 -40.54 1.53 4.35
N ASP A 344 -40.69 0.23 4.17
CA ASP A 344 -39.79 -0.53 3.32
C ASP A 344 -40.48 -0.93 2.01
N THR A 345 -39.72 -0.97 0.93
CA THR A 345 -40.16 -1.47 -0.37
C THR A 345 -39.43 -2.77 -0.66
N ILE A 346 -40.17 -3.87 -0.71
CA ILE A 346 -39.63 -5.22 -0.83
C ILE A 346 -40.15 -5.86 -2.12
N GLN A 347 -39.23 -6.36 -2.94
CA GLN A 347 -39.47 -7.21 -4.09
C GLN A 347 -38.66 -8.49 -3.93
N THR A 348 -39.26 -9.68 -4.14
CA THR A 348 -38.50 -10.94 -4.03
C THR A 348 -38.38 -11.75 -5.31
N GLY A 349 -38.94 -11.26 -6.41
CA GLY A 349 -38.67 -11.81 -7.73
C GLY A 349 -39.22 -13.24 -7.90
N ALA A 350 -38.37 -14.23 -8.17
CA ALA A 350 -38.80 -15.58 -8.54
C ALA A 350 -38.26 -16.64 -7.58
N GLY A 351 -39.13 -17.48 -7.02
CA GLY A 351 -38.72 -18.68 -6.30
C GLY A 351 -39.70 -19.11 -5.22
N THR A 352 -39.29 -19.16 -3.97
CA THR A 352 -40.15 -19.53 -2.84
C THR A 352 -39.62 -18.79 -1.65
N ASP A 353 -40.21 -17.62 -1.40
CA ASP A 353 -39.55 -16.63 -0.58
C ASP A 353 -40.16 -16.56 0.81
N GLN A 354 -39.32 -16.19 1.78
CA GLN A 354 -39.73 -15.89 3.14
C GLN A 354 -39.50 -14.41 3.41
N ILE A 355 -40.58 -13.68 3.63
CA ILE A 355 -40.56 -12.23 3.85
C ILE A 355 -41.07 -11.92 5.24
N ASP A 356 -40.29 -11.15 6.00
CA ASP A 356 -40.69 -10.46 7.23
C ASP A 356 -40.46 -8.96 7.00
N ALA A 357 -41.54 -8.22 6.71
CA ALA A 357 -41.46 -6.79 6.46
C ALA A 357 -41.14 -5.99 7.74
N GLY A 358 -41.51 -6.53 8.92
CA GLY A 358 -41.19 -5.93 10.20
C GLY A 358 -42.18 -4.84 10.64
N ALA A 359 -41.70 -3.67 11.05
CA ALA A 359 -42.51 -2.60 11.60
C ALA A 359 -42.44 -1.37 10.71
N GLY A 360 -43.56 -0.79 10.35
CA GLY A 360 -43.52 0.24 9.34
C GLY A 360 -44.78 0.32 8.51
N ASN A 361 -44.74 1.13 7.47
CA ASN A 361 -45.78 1.09 6.45
C ASN A 361 -45.14 0.53 5.19
N ASP A 362 -45.25 -0.78 5.02
CA ASP A 362 -44.41 -1.51 4.08
C ASP A 362 -45.15 -1.81 2.77
N SER A 363 -44.38 -1.96 1.69
CA SER A 363 -44.86 -2.31 0.37
C SER A 363 -44.14 -3.55 -0.14
N VAL A 364 -44.83 -4.68 -0.19
CA VAL A 364 -44.28 -5.99 -0.57
C VAL A 364 -44.88 -6.48 -1.90
N ASP A 365 -44.02 -6.87 -2.83
CA ASP A 365 -44.34 -7.66 -4.04
C ASP A 365 -43.50 -8.95 -4.04
N ALA A 366 -44.13 -10.07 -3.68
CA ALA A 366 -43.45 -11.36 -3.58
C ALA A 366 -43.18 -12.02 -4.95
N GLY A 367 -43.65 -11.43 -6.05
CA GLY A 367 -43.32 -11.90 -7.39
C GLY A 367 -43.92 -13.26 -7.76
N GLY A 368 -43.09 -14.24 -8.09
CA GLY A 368 -43.53 -15.55 -8.56
C GLY A 368 -42.98 -16.66 -7.69
N GLY A 369 -43.83 -17.57 -7.21
CA GLY A 369 -43.34 -18.56 -6.27
C GLY A 369 -44.42 -19.25 -5.46
N ASN A 370 -44.10 -19.65 -4.24
CA ASN A 370 -45.12 -19.96 -3.24
C ASN A 370 -44.67 -19.31 -1.95
N ASP A 371 -45.05 -18.06 -1.75
CA ASP A 371 -44.29 -17.20 -0.85
C ASP A 371 -44.93 -17.15 0.53
N SER A 372 -44.10 -16.94 1.56
CA SER A 372 -44.51 -16.78 2.94
C SER A 372 -44.26 -15.35 3.37
N ILE A 373 -45.33 -14.57 3.50
CA ILE A 373 -45.28 -13.13 3.74
C ILE A 373 -45.82 -12.84 5.14
N ASP A 374 -45.00 -12.26 6.00
CA ASP A 374 -45.39 -11.58 7.23
C ASP A 374 -45.21 -10.08 7.03
N LEU A 375 -46.31 -9.32 7.03
CA LEU A 375 -46.27 -7.86 6.87
C LEU A 375 -46.00 -7.13 8.20
N GLY A 376 -46.07 -7.84 9.33
CA GLY A 376 -45.76 -7.28 10.63
C GLY A 376 -46.68 -6.13 11.09
N LEU A 377 -46.10 -5.00 11.49
CA LEU A 377 -46.79 -3.91 12.18
C LEU A 377 -46.87 -2.63 11.34
N GLY A 378 -48.03 -2.35 10.75
CA GLY A 378 -48.46 -0.99 10.43
C GLY A 378 -49.55 -0.95 9.38
N ASP A 379 -49.50 0.04 8.50
CA ASP A 379 -50.45 0.19 7.39
C ASP A 379 -49.80 -0.31 6.08
N ASP A 380 -49.80 -1.62 5.90
CA ASP A 380 -49.01 -2.32 4.88
C ASP A 380 -49.78 -2.61 3.58
N THR A 381 -49.04 -2.77 2.49
CA THR A 381 -49.55 -3.27 1.21
C THR A 381 -48.72 -4.48 0.78
N GLY A 382 -49.39 -5.61 0.53
CA GLY A 382 -48.73 -6.83 0.06
C GLY A 382 -49.42 -7.44 -1.16
N VAL A 383 -48.62 -7.91 -2.11
CA VAL A 383 -49.05 -8.70 -3.28
C VAL A 383 -48.24 -9.99 -3.29
N GLY A 384 -48.92 -11.14 -3.25
CA GLY A 384 -48.28 -12.46 -3.33
C GLY A 384 -47.87 -12.87 -4.75
N GLY A 385 -48.48 -12.26 -5.77
CA GLY A 385 -48.14 -12.49 -7.16
C GLY A 385 -48.59 -13.86 -7.71
N ASP A 386 -47.74 -14.51 -8.50
CA ASP A 386 -48.02 -15.79 -9.14
C ASP A 386 -47.65 -16.94 -8.18
N GLY A 387 -48.60 -17.69 -7.64
CA GLY A 387 -48.21 -18.70 -6.66
C GLY A 387 -49.31 -19.29 -5.81
N ASN A 388 -48.92 -20.11 -4.83
CA ASN A 388 -49.76 -20.42 -3.67
C ASN A 388 -49.19 -19.76 -2.43
N ASP A 389 -49.55 -18.48 -2.25
CA ASP A 389 -48.89 -17.63 -1.27
C ASP A 389 -49.63 -17.67 0.06
N THR A 390 -48.87 -17.46 1.14
CA THR A 390 -49.37 -17.34 2.50
C THR A 390 -49.09 -15.93 2.99
N LEU A 391 -50.12 -15.26 3.47
CA LEU A 391 -50.04 -13.91 4.06
C LEU A 391 -50.49 -14.00 5.53
N ALA A 392 -49.62 -13.60 6.46
CA ALA A 392 -49.85 -13.61 7.90
C ALA A 392 -50.30 -12.25 8.44
#